data_AF-A0A9X1P0A0-F1
#
_entry.id   AF-A0A9X1P0A0-F1
#
_cell.length_a   1.000
_cell.length_b   1.000
_cell.length_c   1.000
_cell.angle_alpha   90.00
_cell.angle_beta   90.00
_cell.angle_gamma   90.00
#
_symmetry.space_group_name_H-M   'P 1'
#
loop_
_entity.id
_entity.type
_entity.pdbx_description
1 polymer ?
#
loop_
_entity_poly.entity_id
_entity_poly.type
_entity_poly.pdbx_seq_one_letter_code
_entity_poly.pdbx_strand_id
1 'polypeptide(L)'
;MTNSSDKVFDPEHAAANGYTKSDWDEVADNPEWTAEHFAAAKPFDAMFPKLDASIKRSRGRPKIEKPRQQISLRLDPDVIAKFKATGEGWQSRINEILKKAEL
;
A
#
# COMPACT_ATOMS: atom_id res chain seq x y z
N MET A 1 -15.09 11.91 -23.26
CA MET A 1 -14.80 10.52 -22.85
C MET A 1 -16.02 9.70 -23.22
N THR A 2 -15.98 9.05 -24.38
CA THR A 2 -16.96 8.01 -24.75
C THR A 2 -16.81 6.88 -23.75
N ASN A 3 -17.91 6.29 -23.26
CA ASN A 3 -17.97 4.86 -22.95
C ASN A 3 -19.42 4.47 -22.67
N SER A 4 -20.18 4.36 -23.78
CA SER A 4 -21.23 3.36 -23.87
C SER A 4 -20.52 2.01 -23.84
N SER A 5 -20.68 1.27 -22.75
CA SER A 5 -20.43 -0.17 -22.73
C SER A 5 -21.61 -0.73 -21.97
N ASP A 6 -22.42 -1.51 -22.66
CA ASP A 6 -23.51 -2.27 -22.06
C ASP A 6 -22.96 -2.96 -20.81
N LYS A 7 -23.39 -2.50 -19.63
CA LYS A 7 -22.96 -3.09 -18.37
C LYS A 7 -23.60 -4.47 -18.31
N VAL A 8 -22.87 -5.50 -18.71
CA VAL A 8 -23.33 -6.89 -18.65
C VAL A 8 -22.88 -7.51 -17.33
N PHE A 9 -23.77 -8.25 -16.69
CA PHE A 9 -23.45 -8.97 -15.47
C PHE A 9 -22.52 -10.16 -15.75
N ASP A 10 -21.37 -10.20 -15.06
CA ASP A 10 -20.42 -11.31 -15.09
C ASP A 10 -20.54 -12.16 -13.81
N PRO A 11 -21.03 -13.42 -13.89
CA PRO A 11 -21.22 -14.28 -12.72
C PRO A 11 -19.91 -14.75 -12.07
N GLU A 12 -18.81 -14.92 -12.82
CA GLU A 12 -17.53 -15.35 -12.26
C GLU A 12 -16.90 -14.23 -11.43
N HIS A 13 -16.93 -13.00 -11.97
CA HIS A 13 -16.48 -11.81 -11.24
C HIS A 13 -17.30 -11.57 -9.98
N ALA A 14 -18.63 -11.71 -10.07
CA ALA A 14 -19.54 -11.51 -8.95
C ALA A 14 -19.25 -12.50 -7.81
N ALA A 15 -19.05 -13.79 -8.13
CA ALA A 15 -18.67 -14.81 -7.16
C ALA A 15 -17.31 -14.55 -6.50
N ALA A 16 -16.32 -14.07 -7.26
CA ALA A 16 -14.99 -13.75 -6.73
C ALA A 16 -14.99 -12.52 -5.80
N ASN A 17 -15.92 -11.58 -6.00
CA ASN A 17 -16.01 -10.32 -5.24
C ASN A 17 -17.16 -10.29 -4.24
N GLY A 18 -17.90 -11.40 -4.09
CA GLY A 18 -18.88 -11.61 -3.03
C GLY A 18 -20.19 -10.83 -3.20
N TYR A 19 -20.62 -10.56 -4.43
CA TYR A 19 -21.94 -9.96 -4.71
C TYR A 19 -22.74 -10.84 -5.68
N THR A 20 -24.07 -10.70 -5.67
CA THR A 20 -25.00 -11.52 -6.45
C THR A 20 -25.61 -10.76 -7.62
N LYS A 21 -26.34 -11.47 -8.48
CA LYS A 21 -27.14 -10.83 -9.54
C LYS A 21 -28.20 -9.89 -8.98
N SER A 22 -28.81 -10.26 -7.84
CA SER A 22 -29.79 -9.41 -7.16
C SER A 22 -29.17 -8.08 -6.73
N ASP A 23 -28.00 -8.13 -6.06
CA ASP A 23 -27.27 -6.93 -5.60
C ASP A 23 -26.91 -6.01 -6.77
N TRP A 24 -26.63 -6.59 -7.95
CA TRP A 24 -26.30 -5.85 -9.16
C TRP A 24 -27.54 -5.22 -9.82
N ASP A 25 -28.66 -5.94 -9.84
CA ASP A 25 -29.93 -5.44 -10.38
C ASP A 25 -30.50 -4.29 -9.52
N GLU A 26 -30.28 -4.31 -8.20
CA GLU A 26 -30.67 -3.24 -7.27
C GLU A 26 -30.01 -1.88 -7.55
N VAL A 27 -28.84 -1.89 -8.19
CA VAL A 27 -28.08 -0.66 -8.53
C VAL A 27 -28.01 -0.40 -10.03
N ALA A 28 -28.75 -1.17 -10.83
CA ALA A 28 -28.72 -1.07 -12.29
C ALA A 28 -29.31 0.24 -12.82
N ASP A 29 -30.18 0.89 -12.05
CA ASP A 29 -30.80 2.18 -12.35
C ASP A 29 -29.93 3.40 -12.00
N ASN A 30 -28.74 3.18 -11.42
CA ASN A 30 -27.85 4.26 -11.03
C ASN A 30 -27.41 5.09 -12.25
N PRO A 31 -27.74 6.39 -12.32
CA PRO A 31 -27.48 7.21 -13.49
C PRO A 31 -25.98 7.38 -13.73
N GLU A 32 -25.61 7.64 -14.99
CA GLU A 32 -24.24 7.99 -15.32
C GLU A 32 -23.83 9.32 -14.70
N TRP A 33 -22.57 9.39 -14.28
CA TRP A 33 -22.02 10.63 -13.75
C TRP A 33 -21.77 11.62 -14.88
N THR A 34 -22.49 12.74 -14.87
CA THR A 34 -22.32 13.85 -15.81
C THR A 34 -21.17 14.76 -15.37
N ALA A 35 -20.70 15.62 -16.28
CA ALA A 35 -19.69 16.63 -15.96
C ALA A 35 -20.13 17.58 -14.82
N GLU A 36 -21.44 17.84 -14.71
CA GLU A 36 -22.02 18.65 -13.64
C GLU A 36 -21.92 17.97 -12.28
N HIS A 37 -22.12 16.64 -12.22
CA HIS A 37 -21.92 15.86 -10.99
C HIS A 37 -20.46 15.94 -10.50
N PHE A 38 -19.50 15.90 -11.42
CA PHE A 38 -18.08 16.08 -11.09
C PHE A 38 -17.77 17.51 -10.64
N ALA A 39 -18.36 18.53 -11.27
CA ALA A 39 -18.19 19.92 -10.87
C ALA A 39 -18.75 20.21 -9.47
N ALA A 40 -19.83 19.52 -9.08
CA ALA A 40 -20.43 19.61 -7.76
C ALA A 40 -19.76 18.71 -6.70
N ALA A 41 -18.81 17.86 -7.09
CA ALA A 41 -18.14 16.96 -6.17
C ALA A 41 -17.30 17.73 -5.14
N LYS A 42 -17.35 17.30 -3.88
CA LYS A 42 -16.59 17.88 -2.79
C LYS A 42 -15.36 17.04 -2.47
N PRO A 43 -14.22 17.65 -2.08
CA PRO A 43 -13.07 16.93 -1.56
C PRO A 43 -13.44 16.01 -0.39
N PHE A 44 -12.80 14.84 -0.31
CA PHE A 44 -13.08 13.82 0.70
C PHE A 44 -12.85 14.34 2.13
N ASP A 45 -11.80 15.13 2.34
CA ASP A 45 -11.46 15.73 3.64
C ASP A 45 -12.47 16.78 4.09
N ALA A 46 -13.07 17.51 3.16
CA ALA A 46 -14.16 18.44 3.43
C ALA A 46 -15.46 17.73 3.82
N MET A 47 -15.76 16.57 3.20
CA MET A 47 -16.98 15.79 3.51
C MET A 47 -16.83 14.92 4.76
N PHE A 48 -15.64 14.36 4.99
CA PHE A 48 -15.39 13.40 6.06
C PHE A 48 -14.14 13.75 6.88
N PRO A 49 -14.10 14.92 7.55
CA PRO A 49 -12.90 15.42 8.22
C PRO A 49 -12.38 14.49 9.31
N LYS A 50 -13.27 13.83 10.06
CA LYS A 50 -12.90 12.87 11.11
C LYS A 50 -12.24 11.60 10.54
N LEU A 51 -12.76 11.11 9.41
CA LEU A 51 -12.26 9.90 8.77
C LEU A 51 -10.93 10.18 8.07
N ASP A 52 -10.82 11.28 7.33
CA ASP A 52 -9.55 11.74 6.75
C ASP A 52 -8.45 11.87 7.81
N ALA A 53 -8.74 12.49 8.96
CA ALA A 53 -7.79 12.60 10.06
C ALA A 53 -7.37 11.24 10.65
N SER A 54 -8.25 10.24 10.67
CA SER A 54 -7.92 8.88 11.14
C SER A 54 -7.04 8.13 10.14
N ILE A 55 -7.32 8.27 8.84
CA ILE A 55 -6.52 7.65 7.77
C ILE A 55 -5.14 8.29 7.71
N LYS A 56 -5.04 9.62 7.79
CA LYS A 56 -3.73 10.30 7.83
C LYS A 56 -2.88 9.89 9.03
N ARG A 57 -3.50 9.67 10.20
CA ARG A 57 -2.82 9.15 11.40
C ARG A 57 -2.33 7.70 11.24
N SER A 58 -2.95 6.90 10.37
CA SER A 58 -2.58 5.50 10.16
C SER A 58 -1.55 5.26 9.05
N ARG A 59 -1.11 6.30 8.32
CA ARG A 59 -0.12 6.15 7.25
C ARG A 59 1.29 5.93 7.80
N GLY A 60 1.62 4.66 8.06
CA GLY A 60 2.98 4.13 8.11
C GLY A 60 3.55 3.84 9.50
N ARG A 61 4.60 3.01 9.53
CA ARG A 61 5.44 2.82 10.72
C ARG A 61 5.90 4.21 11.19
N PRO A 62 5.82 4.54 12.50
CA PRO A 62 6.33 5.80 13.02
C PRO A 62 7.73 6.08 12.49
N LYS A 63 7.97 7.33 12.10
CA LYS A 63 9.29 7.75 11.62
C LYS A 63 10.32 7.42 12.71
N ILE A 64 11.27 6.54 12.39
CA ILE A 64 12.37 6.21 13.31
C ILE A 64 13.32 7.41 13.31
N GLU A 65 13.65 7.96 14.48
CA GLU A 65 14.56 9.11 14.65
C GLU A 65 15.92 8.89 13.97
N LYS A 66 16.46 7.66 14.05
CA LYS A 66 17.75 7.26 13.46
C LYS A 66 17.58 5.97 12.65
N PRO A 67 17.10 6.03 11.40
CA PRO A 67 16.98 4.85 10.55
C PRO A 67 18.38 4.33 10.17
N ARG A 68 18.49 3.01 9.94
CA ARG A 68 19.71 2.43 9.35
C ARG A 68 19.90 3.03 7.96
N GLN A 69 21.10 3.53 7.66
CA GLN A 69 21.41 4.06 6.34
C GLN A 69 21.79 2.91 5.40
N GLN A 70 21.13 2.85 4.24
CA GLN A 70 21.53 1.95 3.17
C GLN A 70 22.69 2.58 2.41
N ILE A 71 23.87 2.00 2.55
CA ILE A 71 25.08 2.43 1.84
C ILE A 71 25.62 1.30 0.96
N SER A 72 26.37 1.65 -0.08
CA SER A 72 27.13 0.69 -0.87
C SER A 72 28.51 0.51 -0.22
N LEU A 73 28.71 -0.61 0.47
CA LEU A 73 29.97 -0.97 1.11
C LEU A 73 30.49 -2.28 0.51
N ARG A 74 31.76 -2.32 0.13
CA ARG A 74 32.44 -3.55 -0.29
C ARG A 74 33.14 -4.17 0.92
N LEU A 75 32.80 -5.42 1.21
CA LEU A 75 33.43 -6.23 2.25
C LEU A 75 34.15 -7.40 1.59
N ASP A 76 35.14 -7.95 2.29
CA ASP A 76 35.83 -9.15 1.86
C ASP A 76 34.84 -10.32 1.65
N PRO A 77 34.94 -11.09 0.54
CA PRO A 77 34.09 -12.24 0.27
C PRO A 77 34.02 -13.26 1.41
N ASP A 78 35.14 -13.52 2.10
CA ASP A 78 35.21 -14.50 3.19
C ASP A 78 34.44 -14.02 4.42
N VAL A 79 34.44 -12.71 4.67
CA VAL A 79 33.64 -12.10 5.73
C VAL A 79 32.15 -12.28 5.42
N ILE A 80 31.73 -11.97 4.19
CA ILE A 80 30.33 -12.13 3.77
C ILE A 80 29.90 -13.61 3.89
N ALA A 81 30.74 -14.55 3.44
CA ALA A 81 30.46 -15.97 3.52
C ALA A 81 30.27 -16.45 4.96
N LYS A 82 31.18 -16.07 5.87
CA LYS A 82 31.09 -16.38 7.30
C LYS A 82 29.80 -15.86 7.93
N PHE A 83 29.41 -14.62 7.63
CA PHE A 83 28.18 -14.06 8.18
C PHE A 83 26.94 -14.73 7.58
N LYS A 84 26.87 -14.94 6.26
CA LYS A 84 25.74 -15.63 5.63
C LYS A 84 25.52 -17.04 6.19
N ALA A 85 26.60 -17.76 6.52
CA ALA A 85 26.51 -19.07 7.16
C ALA A 85 25.82 -19.04 8.54
N THR A 86 25.74 -17.88 9.20
CA THR A 86 24.99 -17.72 10.47
C THR A 86 23.47 -17.67 10.29
N GLY A 87 22.96 -17.76 9.05
CA GLY A 87 21.55 -17.80 8.75
C GLY A 87 20.84 -16.44 8.82
N GLU A 88 19.53 -16.48 9.05
CA GLU A 88 18.70 -15.26 9.12
C GLU A 88 19.25 -14.25 10.13
N GLY A 89 19.20 -12.97 9.77
CA GLY A 89 19.71 -11.88 10.61
C GLY A 89 21.22 -11.62 10.53
N TRP A 90 21.95 -12.28 9.61
CA TRP A 90 23.41 -12.07 9.47
C TRP A 90 23.80 -10.61 9.22
N GLN A 91 22.97 -9.84 8.49
CA GLN A 91 23.19 -8.40 8.27
C GLN A 91 23.08 -7.58 9.56
N SER A 92 22.19 -7.97 10.47
CA SER A 92 22.10 -7.34 11.79
C SER A 92 23.31 -7.71 12.65
N ARG A 93 23.80 -8.96 12.58
CA ARG A 93 25.00 -9.39 13.32
C ARG A 93 26.25 -8.62 12.89
N ILE A 94 26.48 -8.46 11.58
CA ILE A 94 27.63 -7.70 11.10
C ILE A 94 27.52 -6.22 11.50
N ASN A 95 26.32 -5.64 11.47
CA ASN A 95 26.10 -4.27 11.96
C ASN A 95 26.43 -4.11 13.44
N GLU A 96 26.05 -5.05 14.30
CA GLU A 96 26.40 -4.99 15.74
C GLU A 96 27.91 -5.10 15.99
N ILE A 97 28.63 -5.87 15.17
CA ILE A 97 30.10 -5.95 15.26
C ILE A 97 30.75 -4.64 14.81
N LEU A 98 30.30 -4.08 13.68
CA LEU A 98 30.81 -2.79 13.21
C LEU A 98 30.53 -1.65 14.19
N LYS A 99 29.41 -1.71 14.92
CA LYS A 99 29.07 -0.75 15.98
C LYS A 99 29.99 -0.85 17.21
N LYS A 100 30.51 -2.04 17.50
CA LYS A 100 31.43 -2.31 18.62
C LYS A 100 32.89 -2.07 18.28
N ALA A 101 33.23 -1.93 17.00
CA ALA A 101 34.57 -1.55 16.60
C ALA A 101 34.83 -0.14 17.15
N GLU A 102 35.69 -0.04 18.15
CA GLU A 102 36.22 1.23 18.62
C GLU A 102 37.17 1.76 17.55
N LEU A 103 36.89 2.97 17.06
CA LEU A 103 37.75 3.76 16.18
C LEU A 103 38.33 4.92 16.97
#